data_AF-A0A246G9W5-F1
#
_entry.id   AF-A0A246G9W5-F1
#
_cell.length_a   1.000
_cell.length_b   1.000
_cell.length_c   1.000
_cell.angle_alpha   90.00
_cell.angle_beta   90.00
_cell.angle_gamma   90.00
#
_symmetry.space_group_name_H-M   'P 1'
#
loop_
_entity.id
_entity.type
_entity.pdbx_description
1 polymer ?
#
loop_
_entity_poly.entity_id
_entity_poly.type
_entity_poly.pdbx_seq_one_letter_code
_entity_poly.pdbx_strand_id
1 'polypeptide(L)' 'MKAIHLASKHHQILQKEFGNVSRQTIHTALRYFNNSDVAHKIRQRAIELLEEEIKEHKNVDL' A
#
# COMPACT_ATOMS: atom_id res chain seq x y z
N MET A 1 4.63 2.98 15.01
CA MET A 1 4.38 2.38 13.68
C MET A 1 5.14 3.16 12.62
N LYS A 2 5.80 2.49 11.66
CA LYS A 2 6.53 3.17 10.57
C LYS A 2 5.58 3.53 9.41
N ALA A 3 5.86 4.65 8.75
CA ALA A 3 5.15 5.05 7.53
C ALA A 3 5.55 4.12 6.37
N ILE A 4 4.58 3.77 5.52
CA ILE A 4 4.83 2.99 4.30
C ILE A 4 4.87 3.97 3.14
N HIS A 5 5.98 3.99 2.42
CA HIS A 5 6.17 4.81 1.23
C HIS A 5 6.00 3.91 0.00
N LEU A 6 5.14 4.34 -0.92
CA LEU A 6 4.80 3.58 -2.12
C LEU A 6 5.06 4.43 -3.36
N ALA A 7 5.44 3.77 -4.45
CA ALA A 7 5.48 4.40 -5.77
C ALA A 7 4.07 4.81 -6.23
N SER A 8 4.01 5.75 -7.17
CA SER A 8 2.73 6.23 -7.74
C SER A 8 1.86 5.09 -8.30
N LYS A 9 2.49 4.09 -8.94
CA LYS A 9 1.84 2.87 -9.44
C LYS A 9 1.04 2.15 -8.34
N HIS A 10 1.66 1.90 -7.19
CA HIS A 10 1.01 1.22 -6.06
C HIS A 10 -0.09 2.07 -5.43
N HIS A 11 0.08 3.40 -5.39
CA HIS A 11 -0.99 4.30 -4.95
C HIS A 11 -2.23 4.22 -5.86
N GLN A 12 -2.05 4.08 -7.17
CA GLN A 12 -3.15 3.92 -8.13
C GLN A 12 -3.86 2.58 -7.94
N ILE A 13 -3.11 1.50 -7.71
CA ILE A 13 -3.68 0.17 -7.44
C ILE A 13 -4.54 0.21 -6.17
N LEU A 14 -4.01 0.75 -5.07
CA LEU A 14 -4.77 0.90 -3.82
C LEU A 14 -6.01 1.78 -4.00
N GLN A 15 -5.95 2.85 -4.78
CA GLN A 15 -7.13 3.69 -5.06
C GLN A 15 -8.20 2.95 -5.85
N LYS A 16 -7.80 2.04 -6.75
CA LYS A 16 -8.74 1.22 -7.52
C LYS A 16 -9.37 0.12 -6.65
N GLU A 17 -8.55 -0.58 -5.85
CA GLU A 17 -9.00 -1.67 -4.97
C GLU A 17 -9.85 -1.16 -3.81
N PHE A 18 -9.49 0.00 -3.25
CA PHE A 18 -10.22 0.67 -2.18
C PHE A 18 -11.01 1.87 -2.73
N GLY A 19 -11.66 1.73 -3.89
CA GLY A 19 -12.41 2.81 -4.54
C GLY A 19 -13.60 3.37 -3.74
N ASN A 20 -13.99 2.67 -2.67
CA ASN A 20 -15.00 3.10 -1.71
C ASN A 20 -14.46 4.05 -0.61
N VAL A 21 -13.15 4.31 -0.55
CA VAL A 21 -12.57 5.25 0.41
C VAL A 21 -11.84 6.39 -0.28
N SER A 22 -11.76 7.52 0.42
CA SER A 22 -11.08 8.69 -0.11
C SER A 22 -9.57 8.46 -0.25
N ARG A 23 -8.94 9.19 -1.18
CA ARG A 23 -7.47 9.24 -1.32
C ARG A 23 -6.78 9.67 -0.03
N GLN A 24 -7.42 10.54 0.75
CA GLN A 24 -6.94 10.99 2.05
C GLN A 24 -6.96 9.85 3.07
N THR A 25 -8.00 9.01 3.07
CA THR A 25 -8.08 7.83 3.94
C THR A 25 -6.93 6.86 3.64
N ILE A 26 -6.63 6.61 2.36
CA ILE A 26 -5.49 5.78 1.95
C ILE A 26 -4.17 6.40 2.40
N HIS A 27 -3.97 7.70 2.19
CA HIS A 27 -2.76 8.40 2.63
C HIS A 27 -2.57 8.31 4.15
N THR A 28 -3.63 8.58 4.91
CA THR A 28 -3.63 8.52 6.36
C THR A 28 -3.36 7.10 6.85
N ALA A 29 -3.98 6.09 6.24
CA ALA A 29 -3.74 4.69 6.56
C ALA A 29 -2.25 4.33 6.41
N LEU A 30 -1.59 4.75 5.33
CA LEU A 30 -0.17 4.45 5.09
C LEU A 30 0.79 5.22 6.00
N ARG A 31 0.43 6.46 6.38
CA ARG A 31 1.31 7.38 7.11
C ARG A 31 1.18 7.27 8.63
N TYR A 32 -0.02 7.09 9.16
CA TYR A 32 -0.31 7.15 10.60
C TYR A 32 -0.77 5.80 11.16
N PHE A 33 -0.70 5.66 12.48
CA PHE A 33 -1.28 4.54 13.20
C PHE A 33 -2.80 4.71 13.26
N ASN A 34 -3.55 3.72 12.77
CA ASN A 34 -5.01 3.73 12.75
C ASN A 34 -5.51 2.29 13.01
N ASN A 35 -6.41 2.13 13.98
CA ASN A 35 -7.00 0.85 14.37
C ASN A 35 -8.23 0.45 13.53
N SER A 36 -8.55 1.19 12.48
CA SER A 36 -9.63 0.85 11.57
C SER A 36 -9.27 -0.40 10.76
N ASP A 37 -10.20 -1.33 10.65
CA ASP A 37 -10.08 -2.52 9.79
C ASP A 37 -9.70 -2.15 8.35
N VAL A 38 -10.24 -1.04 7.84
CA VAL A 38 -9.93 -0.54 6.51
C VAL A 38 -8.46 -0.12 6.42
N ALA A 39 -7.95 0.59 7.43
CA ALA A 39 -6.55 1.01 7.46
C ALA A 39 -5.59 -0.20 7.56
N HIS A 40 -5.98 -1.22 8.33
CA HIS A 40 -5.24 -2.49 8.39
C HIS A 40 -5.19 -3.18 7.03
N LYS A 41 -6.33 -3.30 6.32
CA LYS A 41 -6.40 -3.89 4.98
C LYS A 41 -5.55 -3.12 3.96
N ILE A 42 -5.62 -1.79 3.96
CA ILE A 42 -4.82 -0.93 3.06
C ILE A 42 -3.32 -1.17 3.30
N ARG A 43 -2.90 -1.25 4.56
CA ARG A 43 -1.49 -1.48 4.90
C ARG A 43 -1.00 -2.87 4.54
N GLN A 44 -1.82 -3.89 4.81
CA GLN A 44 -1.50 -5.26 4.43
C GLN A 44 -1.27 -5.35 2.92
N ARG A 45 -2.21 -4.78 2.16
CA ARG A 45 -2.11 -4.75 0.69
C ARG A 45 -0.93 -3.94 0.18
N ALA A 46 -0.58 -2.85 0.85
CA ALA A 46 0.62 -2.08 0.53
C ALA A 46 1.91 -2.88 0.71
N ILE A 47 1.99 -3.73 1.74
CA ILE A 47 3.14 -4.61 1.97
C ILE A 47 3.20 -5.69 0.89
N GLU A 48 2.07 -6.31 0.53
CA GLU A 48 1.99 -7.29 -0.55
C GLU A 48 2.51 -6.73 -1.87
N LEU A 49 2.10 -5.51 -2.25
CA LEU A 49 2.59 -4.85 -3.46
C LEU A 49 4.11 -4.63 -3.46
N LEU A 50 4.69 -4.29 -2.30
CA LEU A 50 6.14 -4.17 -2.17
C LEU A 50 6.85 -5.52 -2.26
N GLU A 51 6.27 -6.57 -1.69
CA GLU A 51 6.80 -7.93 -1.82
C GLU A 51 6.73 -8.46 -3.25
N GLU A 52 5.65 -8.16 -3.96
CA GLU A 52 5.48 -8.44 -5.39
C GLU A 52 6.57 -7.71 -6.20
N GLU A 53 6.77 -6.41 -5.97
CA GLU A 53 7.83 -5.62 -6.61
C GLU A 53 9.23 -6.20 -6.32
N ILE A 54 9.51 -6.58 -5.07
CA ILE A 54 10.78 -7.24 -4.72
C ILE A 54 10.94 -8.58 -5.44
N LYS A 55 9.88 -9.38 -5.56
CA LYS A 55 9.92 -10.68 -6.28
C LYS A 55 10.15 -10.48 -7.77
N GLU A 56 9.47 -9.52 -8.39
CA GLU A 56 9.67 -9.16 -9.79
C GLU A 56 11.14 -8.78 -10.04
N HIS A 57 11.74 -7.98 -9.16
CA HIS A 57 13.12 -7.54 -9.30
C HIS A 57 14.18 -8.57 -8.86
N LYS A 58 13.86 -9.48 -7.94
CA LYS A 58 14.78 -10.58 -7.56
C LYS A 58 14.93 -11.64 -8.64
N ASN A 59 13.94 -11.78 -9.53
CA ASN A 59 14.04 -12.64 -10.71
C ASN A 59 14.74 -11.95 -11.89
N VAL A 60 15.09 -10.67 -11.73
CA VAL A 60 16.05 -9.99 -12.61
C VAL A 60 17.42 -10.25 -11.99
N ASP A 61 17.96 -11.44 -12.24
CA ASP A 61 19.39 -11.70 -12.04
C ASP A 61 20.16 -10.66 -12.88
N LEU A 62 20.76 -9.68 -12.19
CA LEU A 62 21.78 -8.77 -12.73
C LEU A 62 23.15 -9.41 -12.58
#